data_AF-A0A7R9V375-F1
#
_entry.id   AF-A0A7R9V375-F1
#
_cell.length_a   1.000
_cell.length_b   1.000
_cell.length_c   1.000
_cell.angle_alpha   90.00
_cell.angle_beta   90.00
_cell.angle_gamma   90.00
#
_symmetry.space_group_name_H-M   'P 1'
#
loop_
_entity.id
_entity.type
_entity.pdbx_description
1 polymer ?
#
loop_
_entity_poly.entity_id
_entity_poly.type
_entity_poly.pdbx_seq_one_letter_code
_entity_poly.pdbx_strand_id
1 'polypeptide(L)'
;MAPRSSALVTGAAAGIGAALARSLAARGYALTLLDLHAPGLEEVAAELRRKHGDGVAVRTARLDVTDATAQAAAFAAHVDAFGGLDVACLNAGIAEQGVVLEDRKEVWQRTVDVNLTAVMTGTQAAAAAMKGRGGTILAVASAGAFFPMPAAPAYAASKAGVLNFVRSQAVVLARPPYKVALHCVCPEFVDTALVRNVIDESAEKARRLMGSTDVKLLSAEFVAESALSLLDPGTPTGTALLIRQNGTLMRPRSPHGGSWTRPVDAGSSSSRGGGGGGGSRGSGGGVSSGAASADVAEPLRAARAAWAASDWPASFRKVQVVRLSTAFRDAVQIVASPLPPPGGAGLPPGTLLLRRAYVGINASDINYTSGRYYGSKKAAEAKLPFDAGFESVSVVAAVGAGTAGFAVGDCAATLTYDGFAEWSVLPAKRAIKVPRASADVVALLTSGLTASIALEESARLQKGETVLVTAAAGGTGQFALQLAKLAGCHVVATAGGPDKAAMLRRLGADRVVDYKSEDLKTVLRREYPRGVDVVYEGVGGSMFDAALSGLADRGRLLVIGMMSA
;
A
#
# COMPACT_ATOMS: atom_id res chain seq x y z
N MET A 1 -28.85 -35.02 19.03
CA MET A 1 -29.49 -33.84 18.41
C MET A 1 -28.67 -33.46 17.19
N ALA A 2 -29.28 -33.22 16.02
CA ALA A 2 -28.56 -32.69 14.86
C ALA A 2 -27.92 -31.33 15.23
N PRO A 3 -26.72 -31.00 14.73
CA PRO A 3 -26.10 -29.72 15.02
C PRO A 3 -27.01 -28.58 14.55
N ARG A 4 -27.43 -27.71 15.46
CA ARG A 4 -28.19 -26.50 15.12
C ARG A 4 -27.26 -25.53 14.41
N SER A 5 -27.72 -24.91 13.32
CA SER A 5 -26.95 -23.85 12.68
C SER A 5 -26.75 -22.69 13.67
N SER A 6 -25.53 -22.20 13.80
CA SER A 6 -25.18 -21.22 14.82
C SER A 6 -24.43 -20.03 14.25
N ALA A 7 -24.68 -18.85 14.83
CA ALA A 7 -24.03 -17.61 14.43
C ALA A 7 -23.60 -16.76 15.63
N LEU A 8 -22.56 -15.97 15.42
CA LEU A 8 -22.00 -15.06 16.40
C LEU A 8 -21.91 -13.66 15.81
N VAL A 9 -22.38 -12.65 16.55
CA VAL A 9 -22.43 -11.25 16.09
C VAL A 9 -21.73 -10.34 17.08
N THR A 10 -20.74 -9.57 16.62
CA THR A 10 -20.10 -8.51 17.42
C THR A 10 -20.73 -7.14 17.16
N GLY A 11 -20.76 -6.26 18.17
CA GLY A 11 -21.48 -4.99 18.08
C GLY A 11 -22.99 -5.19 18.04
N ALA A 12 -23.50 -6.22 18.73
CA ALA A 12 -24.87 -6.69 18.59
C ALA A 12 -25.91 -5.92 19.43
N ALA A 13 -25.49 -4.96 20.26
CA ALA A 13 -26.43 -4.23 21.14
C ALA A 13 -27.30 -3.20 20.38
N ALA A 14 -26.89 -2.75 19.19
CA ALA A 14 -27.61 -1.73 18.44
C ALA A 14 -27.31 -1.76 16.93
N GLY A 15 -28.02 -0.92 16.16
CA GLY A 15 -27.74 -0.63 14.75
C GLY A 15 -27.67 -1.87 13.86
N ILE A 16 -26.66 -1.92 12.98
CA ILE A 16 -26.46 -3.02 12.02
C ILE A 16 -26.29 -4.37 12.74
N GLY A 17 -25.60 -4.42 13.87
CA GLY A 17 -25.37 -5.68 14.59
C GLY A 17 -26.65 -6.26 15.19
N ALA A 18 -27.49 -5.41 15.80
CA ALA A 18 -28.82 -5.84 16.27
C ALA A 18 -29.71 -6.29 15.10
N ALA A 19 -29.68 -5.59 13.97
CA ALA A 19 -30.42 -5.97 12.77
C ALA A 19 -29.93 -7.32 12.19
N LEU A 20 -28.62 -7.54 12.12
CA LEU A 20 -28.03 -8.83 11.71
C LEU A 20 -28.48 -9.96 12.64
N ALA A 21 -28.48 -9.73 13.95
CA ALA A 21 -28.97 -10.71 14.93
C ALA A 21 -30.45 -11.06 14.70
N ARG A 22 -31.31 -10.07 14.47
CA ARG A 22 -32.73 -10.29 14.13
C ARG A 22 -32.90 -11.09 12.84
N SER A 23 -32.18 -10.72 11.78
CA SER A 23 -32.28 -11.40 10.49
C SER A 23 -31.73 -12.83 10.54
N LEU A 24 -30.69 -13.11 11.34
CA LEU A 24 -30.17 -14.47 11.57
C LEU A 24 -31.13 -15.31 12.43
N ALA A 25 -31.70 -14.74 13.50
CA ALA A 25 -32.72 -15.42 14.30
C ALA A 25 -33.95 -15.80 13.47
N ALA A 26 -34.39 -14.92 12.56
CA ALA A 26 -35.48 -15.21 11.63
C ALA A 26 -35.16 -16.36 10.66
N ARG A 27 -33.87 -16.64 10.40
CA ARG A 27 -33.39 -17.80 9.64
C ARG A 27 -33.12 -19.04 10.51
N GLY A 28 -33.45 -18.99 11.81
CA GLY A 28 -33.34 -20.12 12.74
C GLY A 28 -31.95 -20.37 13.32
N TYR A 29 -31.01 -19.44 13.18
CA TYR A 29 -29.67 -19.60 13.77
C TYR A 29 -29.72 -19.46 15.29
N ALA A 30 -29.04 -20.36 16.01
CA ALA A 30 -28.71 -20.14 17.41
C ALA A 30 -27.63 -19.05 17.54
N LEU A 31 -27.79 -18.10 18.47
CA LEU A 31 -27.01 -16.87 18.48
C LEU A 31 -26.17 -16.71 19.74
N THR A 32 -24.93 -16.23 19.55
CA THR A 32 -24.17 -15.52 20.59
C THR A 32 -24.05 -14.05 20.19
N LEU A 33 -24.55 -13.15 21.04
CA LEU A 33 -24.52 -11.71 20.86
C LEU A 33 -23.41 -11.11 21.74
N LEU A 34 -22.51 -10.35 21.12
CA LEU A 34 -21.33 -9.78 21.77
C LEU A 34 -21.27 -8.26 21.57
N ASP A 35 -21.01 -7.53 22.65
CA ASP A 35 -20.91 -6.06 22.66
C ASP A 35 -20.25 -5.57 23.95
N LEU A 36 -19.79 -4.33 23.97
CA LEU A 36 -19.32 -3.67 25.17
C LEU A 36 -20.49 -3.22 26.07
N HIS A 37 -21.64 -2.90 25.45
CA HIS A 37 -22.83 -2.40 26.12
C HIS A 37 -23.78 -3.53 26.54
N ALA A 38 -23.58 -4.05 27.75
CA ALA A 38 -24.34 -5.18 28.28
C ALA A 38 -25.88 -4.96 28.39
N PRO A 39 -26.40 -3.78 28.80
CA PRO A 39 -27.84 -3.56 28.86
C PRO A 39 -28.52 -3.71 27.49
N GLY A 40 -28.01 -3.05 26.45
CA GLY A 40 -28.55 -3.17 25.09
C GLY A 40 -28.44 -4.58 24.51
N LEU A 41 -27.42 -5.36 24.88
CA LEU A 41 -27.37 -6.79 24.52
C LEU A 41 -28.55 -7.57 25.10
N GLU A 42 -28.87 -7.35 26.38
CA GLU A 42 -29.99 -8.05 27.03
C GLU A 42 -31.34 -7.61 26.47
N GLU A 43 -31.49 -6.34 26.08
CA GLU A 43 -32.69 -5.86 25.40
C GLU A 43 -32.91 -6.59 24.07
N VAL A 44 -31.87 -6.66 23.22
CA VAL A 44 -31.94 -7.40 21.95
C VAL A 44 -32.19 -8.89 22.21
N ALA A 45 -31.51 -9.50 23.19
CA ALA A 45 -31.70 -10.92 23.49
C ALA A 45 -33.11 -11.22 24.02
N ALA A 46 -33.67 -10.37 24.88
CA ALA A 46 -35.04 -10.49 25.38
C ALA A 46 -36.07 -10.30 24.27
N GLU A 47 -35.84 -9.37 23.33
CA GLU A 47 -36.65 -9.23 22.12
C GLU A 47 -36.68 -10.52 21.30
N LEU A 48 -35.49 -11.09 21.00
CA LEU A 48 -35.37 -12.31 20.20
C LEU A 48 -36.01 -13.52 20.88
N ARG A 49 -35.78 -13.71 22.19
CA ARG A 49 -36.40 -14.80 22.98
C ARG A 49 -37.92 -14.68 23.00
N ARG A 50 -38.46 -13.47 23.13
CA ARG A 50 -39.91 -13.22 23.11
C ARG A 50 -40.52 -13.51 21.74
N LYS A 51 -39.83 -13.11 20.66
CA LYS A 51 -40.31 -13.27 19.29
C LYS A 51 -40.24 -14.71 18.78
N HIS A 52 -39.22 -15.47 19.19
CA HIS A 52 -38.94 -16.80 18.65
C HIS A 52 -39.15 -17.95 19.66
N GLY A 53 -39.39 -17.65 20.95
CA GLY A 53 -39.51 -18.65 22.01
C GLY A 53 -38.31 -19.58 22.06
N ASP A 54 -38.57 -20.87 22.27
CA ASP A 54 -37.54 -21.93 22.25
C ASP A 54 -37.03 -22.28 20.83
N GLY A 55 -37.56 -21.62 19.81
CA GLY A 55 -37.16 -21.80 18.41
C GLY A 55 -35.75 -21.27 18.11
N VAL A 56 -35.26 -20.30 18.88
CA VAL A 56 -33.91 -19.73 18.74
C VAL A 56 -33.22 -19.63 20.09
N ALA A 57 -32.11 -20.34 20.27
CA ALA A 57 -31.28 -20.21 21.46
C ALA A 57 -30.44 -18.93 21.37
N VAL A 58 -30.49 -18.07 22.39
CA VAL A 58 -29.76 -16.79 22.42
C VAL A 58 -28.91 -16.69 23.67
N ARG A 59 -27.60 -16.46 23.48
CA ARG A 59 -26.61 -16.16 24.52
C ARG A 59 -26.06 -14.76 24.34
N THR A 60 -25.67 -14.14 25.44
CA THR A 60 -25.07 -12.81 25.49
C THR A 60 -23.75 -12.89 26.24
N ALA A 61 -22.76 -12.11 25.82
CA ALA A 61 -21.55 -11.88 26.62
C ALA A 61 -20.98 -10.49 26.33
N ARG A 62 -20.55 -9.81 27.39
CA ARG A 62 -19.81 -8.55 27.25
C ARG A 62 -18.44 -8.82 26.64
N LEU A 63 -18.08 -8.10 25.59
CA LEU A 63 -16.79 -8.23 24.91
C LEU A 63 -16.26 -6.87 24.47
N ASP A 64 -15.03 -6.55 24.88
CA ASP A 64 -14.22 -5.55 24.18
C ASP A 64 -13.47 -6.25 23.04
N VAL A 65 -13.80 -5.89 21.81
CA VAL A 65 -13.22 -6.52 20.62
C VAL A 65 -11.74 -6.20 20.45
N THR A 66 -11.17 -5.21 21.14
CA THR A 66 -9.72 -4.97 21.08
C THR A 66 -8.91 -6.01 21.87
N ASP A 67 -9.54 -6.81 22.72
CA ASP A 67 -8.89 -7.90 23.46
C ASP A 67 -8.96 -9.22 22.67
N ALA A 68 -7.86 -9.58 22.01
CA ALA A 68 -7.77 -10.80 21.21
C ALA A 68 -7.97 -12.09 22.03
N THR A 69 -7.58 -12.09 23.30
CA THR A 69 -7.75 -13.25 24.19
C THR A 69 -9.23 -13.41 24.56
N ALA A 70 -9.90 -12.31 24.89
CA ALA A 70 -11.34 -12.30 25.16
C ALA A 70 -12.15 -12.69 23.92
N GLN A 71 -11.74 -12.24 22.73
CA GLN A 71 -12.35 -12.71 21.47
C GLN A 71 -12.22 -14.22 21.34
N ALA A 72 -11.01 -14.78 21.43
CA ALA A 72 -10.80 -16.23 21.32
C ALA A 72 -11.65 -17.03 22.32
N ALA A 73 -11.74 -16.57 23.57
CA ALA A 73 -12.56 -17.18 24.60
C ALA A 73 -14.07 -17.14 24.27
N ALA A 74 -14.57 -16.03 23.74
CA ALA A 74 -15.98 -15.89 23.35
C ALA A 74 -16.36 -16.83 22.19
N PHE A 75 -15.46 -16.98 21.20
CA PHE A 75 -15.65 -17.93 20.10
C PHE A 75 -15.61 -19.38 20.57
N ALA A 76 -14.69 -19.73 21.48
CA ALA A 76 -14.65 -21.06 22.10
C ALA A 76 -15.94 -21.36 22.88
N ALA A 77 -16.40 -20.44 23.72
CA ALA A 77 -17.64 -20.59 24.49
C ALA A 77 -18.89 -20.75 23.60
N HIS A 78 -18.90 -20.12 22.41
CA HIS A 78 -19.95 -20.34 21.42
C HIS A 78 -19.93 -21.77 20.87
N VAL A 79 -18.75 -22.27 20.51
CA VAL A 79 -18.57 -23.65 20.02
C VAL A 79 -18.95 -24.66 21.09
N ASP A 80 -18.56 -24.44 22.35
CA ASP A 80 -18.93 -25.31 23.47
C ASP A 80 -20.45 -25.37 23.67
N ALA A 81 -21.15 -24.24 23.49
CA ALA A 81 -22.59 -24.15 23.67
C ALA A 81 -23.40 -24.77 22.51
N PHE A 82 -22.91 -24.67 21.28
CA PHE A 82 -23.70 -25.02 20.08
C PHE A 82 -23.07 -26.13 19.21
N GLY A 83 -21.89 -26.64 19.58
CA GLY A 83 -21.17 -27.69 18.86
C GLY A 83 -20.46 -27.23 17.58
N GLY A 84 -20.43 -25.91 17.31
CA GLY A 84 -19.76 -25.32 16.15
C GLY A 84 -20.19 -23.89 15.88
N LEU A 85 -19.67 -23.34 14.78
CA LEU A 85 -19.97 -21.98 14.31
C LEU A 85 -20.15 -22.03 12.79
N ASP A 86 -21.29 -21.57 12.27
CA ASP A 86 -21.55 -21.53 10.82
C ASP A 86 -21.41 -20.11 10.24
N VAL A 87 -21.79 -19.08 11.00
CA VAL A 87 -21.70 -17.68 10.57
C VAL A 87 -21.09 -16.77 11.64
N ALA A 88 -20.06 -16.01 11.29
CA ALA A 88 -19.52 -14.97 12.16
C ALA A 88 -19.72 -13.58 11.53
N CYS A 89 -20.46 -12.70 12.21
CA CYS A 89 -20.63 -11.31 11.82
C CYS A 89 -19.70 -10.41 12.66
N LEU A 90 -18.57 -10.04 12.09
CA LEU A 90 -17.60 -9.11 12.68
C LEU A 90 -18.05 -7.68 12.36
N ASN A 91 -19.01 -7.18 13.12
CA ASN A 91 -19.70 -5.92 12.87
C ASN A 91 -19.25 -4.76 13.77
N ALA A 92 -18.72 -5.04 14.97
CA ALA A 92 -18.29 -4.01 15.91
C ALA A 92 -17.41 -2.94 15.23
N GLY A 93 -17.76 -1.66 15.47
CA GLY A 93 -17.07 -0.53 14.88
C GLY A 93 -17.46 0.78 15.55
N ILE A 94 -16.55 1.75 15.50
CA ILE A 94 -16.74 3.10 16.04
C ILE A 94 -16.45 4.16 14.98
N ALA A 95 -17.06 5.33 15.13
CA ALA A 95 -16.64 6.51 14.40
C ALA A 95 -15.29 6.98 14.91
N GLU A 96 -14.57 7.69 14.05
CA GLU A 96 -13.41 8.45 14.48
C GLU A 96 -13.81 9.50 15.51
N GLN A 97 -13.07 9.52 16.61
CA GLN A 97 -13.11 10.63 17.55
C GLN A 97 -11.90 11.51 17.28
N GLY A 98 -12.11 12.81 17.23
CA GLY A 98 -11.04 13.78 17.01
C GLY A 98 -10.64 14.01 15.55
N VAL A 99 -9.53 14.73 15.38
CA VAL A 99 -8.90 15.09 14.12
C VAL A 99 -7.48 14.52 14.13
N VAL A 100 -7.16 13.59 13.22
CA VAL A 100 -5.84 12.92 13.16
C VAL A 100 -4.64 13.87 13.28
N LEU A 101 -4.75 15.07 12.71
CA LEU A 101 -3.68 16.05 12.68
C LEU A 101 -3.52 16.84 14.00
N GLU A 102 -4.58 16.92 14.82
CA GLU A 102 -4.63 17.77 16.01
C GLU A 102 -4.59 16.96 17.32
N ASP A 103 -5.17 15.76 17.29
CA ASP A 103 -5.32 14.91 18.47
C ASP A 103 -4.14 13.98 18.71
N ARG A 104 -4.05 13.50 19.95
CA ARG A 104 -3.03 12.50 20.33
C ARG A 104 -3.27 11.19 19.59
N LYS A 105 -2.18 10.46 19.31
CA LYS A 105 -2.19 9.15 18.64
C LYS A 105 -3.25 8.20 19.20
N GLU A 106 -3.39 8.15 20.52
CA GLU A 106 -4.28 7.21 21.21
C GLU A 106 -5.76 7.39 20.80
N VAL A 107 -6.15 8.62 20.43
CA VAL A 107 -7.52 8.97 20.06
C VAL A 107 -7.91 8.30 18.74
N TRP A 108 -7.12 8.50 17.68
CA TRP A 108 -7.40 7.87 16.38
C TRP A 108 -6.95 6.40 16.33
N GLN A 109 -5.94 6.00 17.11
CA GLN A 109 -5.48 4.61 17.18
C GLN A 109 -6.58 3.67 17.66
N ARG A 110 -7.42 4.10 18.62
CA ARG A 110 -8.58 3.32 19.07
C ARG A 110 -9.54 2.99 17.91
N THR A 111 -9.72 3.91 16.95
CA THR A 111 -10.52 3.67 15.74
C THR A 111 -9.90 2.56 14.90
N VAL A 112 -8.58 2.56 14.71
CA VAL A 112 -7.87 1.50 13.99
C VAL A 112 -7.97 0.16 14.72
N ASP A 113 -7.79 0.17 16.04
CA ASP A 113 -7.81 -1.04 16.86
C ASP A 113 -9.17 -1.72 16.84
N VAL A 114 -10.26 -0.95 16.98
CA VAL A 114 -11.63 -1.48 16.95
C VAL A 114 -12.06 -1.82 15.52
N ASN A 115 -11.83 -0.94 14.53
CA ASN A 115 -12.40 -1.13 13.20
C ASN A 115 -11.59 -2.08 12.32
N LEU A 116 -10.27 -2.20 12.53
CA LEU A 116 -9.39 -2.99 11.68
C LEU A 116 -8.72 -4.14 12.44
N THR A 117 -7.95 -3.84 13.49
CA THR A 117 -7.19 -4.86 14.22
C THR A 117 -8.11 -5.92 14.81
N ALA A 118 -9.20 -5.52 15.45
CA ALA A 118 -10.20 -6.43 16.03
C ALA A 118 -10.91 -7.30 14.99
N VAL A 119 -11.08 -6.81 13.75
CA VAL A 119 -11.63 -7.62 12.65
C VAL A 119 -10.63 -8.68 12.21
N MET A 120 -9.33 -8.37 12.18
CA MET A 120 -8.30 -9.35 11.85
C MET A 120 -8.20 -10.44 12.92
N THR A 121 -8.15 -10.07 14.20
CA THR A 121 -8.09 -11.04 15.31
C THR A 121 -9.40 -11.83 15.46
N GLY A 122 -10.54 -11.20 15.24
CA GLY A 122 -11.84 -11.88 15.19
C GLY A 122 -11.96 -12.85 14.02
N THR A 123 -11.37 -12.54 12.87
CA THR A 123 -11.28 -13.46 11.74
C THR A 123 -10.43 -14.69 12.09
N GLN A 124 -9.34 -14.51 12.84
CA GLN A 124 -8.53 -15.63 13.32
C GLN A 124 -9.32 -16.53 14.27
N ALA A 125 -10.03 -15.95 15.26
CA ALA A 125 -10.86 -16.70 16.20
C ALA A 125 -12.00 -17.45 15.49
N ALA A 126 -12.70 -16.79 14.56
CA ALA A 126 -13.76 -17.39 13.76
C ALA A 126 -13.22 -18.54 12.89
N ALA A 127 -12.10 -18.32 12.19
CA ALA A 127 -11.49 -19.36 11.34
C ALA A 127 -11.03 -20.57 12.16
N ALA A 128 -10.54 -20.36 13.39
CA ALA A 128 -10.18 -21.45 14.30
C ALA A 128 -11.42 -22.25 14.73
N ALA A 129 -12.52 -21.57 15.08
CA ALA A 129 -13.79 -22.19 15.46
C ALA A 129 -14.46 -22.96 14.29
N MET A 130 -14.23 -22.54 13.04
CA MET A 130 -14.78 -23.15 11.84
C MET A 130 -13.86 -24.23 11.21
N LYS A 131 -12.65 -24.40 11.73
CA LYS A 131 -11.62 -25.27 11.10
C LYS A 131 -12.12 -26.70 10.95
N GLY A 132 -12.01 -27.25 9.74
CA GLY A 132 -12.48 -28.60 9.40
C GLY A 132 -13.96 -28.71 9.02
N ARG A 133 -14.82 -27.82 9.55
CA ARG A 133 -16.26 -27.77 9.25
C ARG A 133 -16.60 -26.80 8.11
N GLY A 134 -15.85 -25.72 7.97
CA GLY A 134 -16.18 -24.59 7.10
C GLY A 134 -17.19 -23.65 7.74
N GLY A 135 -17.53 -22.57 7.04
CA GLY A 135 -18.44 -21.54 7.52
C GLY A 135 -18.29 -20.23 6.73
N THR A 136 -19.01 -19.19 7.14
CA THR A 136 -18.94 -17.86 6.51
C THR A 136 -18.67 -16.77 7.52
N ILE A 137 -17.70 -15.91 7.24
CA ILE A 137 -17.39 -14.71 8.02
C ILE A 137 -17.84 -13.49 7.20
N LEU A 138 -18.65 -12.64 7.82
CA LEU A 138 -19.07 -11.35 7.29
C LEU A 138 -18.39 -10.24 8.11
N ALA A 139 -17.46 -9.51 7.50
CA ALA A 139 -16.85 -8.33 8.11
C ALA A 139 -17.54 -7.05 7.63
N VAL A 140 -17.95 -6.19 8.56
CA VAL A 140 -18.63 -4.93 8.22
C VAL A 140 -17.62 -3.79 8.10
N ALA A 141 -17.39 -3.37 6.86
CA ALA A 141 -16.60 -2.20 6.52
C ALA A 141 -17.50 -0.96 6.41
N SER A 142 -17.35 -0.18 5.34
CA SER A 142 -18.13 1.02 5.01
C SER A 142 -17.93 1.35 3.53
N ALA A 143 -18.84 2.09 2.92
CA ALA A 143 -18.61 2.71 1.62
C ALA A 143 -17.39 3.65 1.64
N GLY A 144 -17.06 4.24 2.80
CA GLY A 144 -15.83 5.00 3.03
C GLY A 144 -14.52 4.21 2.83
N ALA A 145 -14.61 2.89 2.61
CA ALA A 145 -13.48 2.08 2.16
C ALA A 145 -13.09 2.35 0.69
N PHE A 146 -13.96 2.96 -0.11
CA PHE A 146 -13.78 3.17 -1.55
C PHE A 146 -13.47 4.62 -1.94
N PHE A 147 -13.67 5.58 -1.04
CA PHE A 147 -13.47 7.00 -1.31
C PHE A 147 -12.91 7.73 -0.09
N PRO A 148 -12.19 8.84 -0.28
CA PRO A 148 -11.64 9.61 0.83
C PRO A 148 -12.77 10.21 1.69
N MET A 149 -12.58 10.18 3.01
CA MET A 149 -13.43 10.91 3.98
C MET A 149 -12.58 11.93 4.72
N PRO A 150 -12.49 13.18 4.24
CA PRO A 150 -11.63 14.21 4.86
C PRO A 150 -11.97 14.51 6.32
N ALA A 151 -13.24 14.34 6.72
CA ALA A 151 -13.71 14.56 8.08
C ALA A 151 -13.56 13.33 9.00
N ALA A 152 -13.11 12.19 8.47
CA ALA A 152 -12.88 10.96 9.23
C ALA A 152 -11.80 10.08 8.56
N PRO A 153 -10.55 10.58 8.39
CA PRO A 153 -9.52 9.88 7.64
C PRO A 153 -9.02 8.59 8.32
N ALA A 154 -8.93 8.52 9.64
CA ALA A 154 -8.56 7.28 10.34
C ALA A 154 -9.68 6.24 10.23
N TYR A 155 -10.94 6.67 10.29
CA TYR A 155 -12.08 5.79 10.02
C TYR A 155 -12.01 5.24 8.60
N ALA A 156 -11.88 6.09 7.57
CA ALA A 156 -11.80 5.66 6.18
C ALA A 156 -10.62 4.72 5.94
N ALA A 157 -9.44 5.04 6.48
CA ALA A 157 -8.26 4.17 6.41
C ALA A 157 -8.51 2.80 7.05
N SER A 158 -9.14 2.75 8.24
CA SER A 158 -9.48 1.50 8.91
C SER A 158 -10.45 0.64 8.09
N LYS A 159 -11.47 1.25 7.48
CA LYS A 159 -12.49 0.55 6.67
C LYS A 159 -11.93 0.11 5.31
N ALA A 160 -11.07 0.91 4.67
CA ALA A 160 -10.30 0.49 3.50
C ALA A 160 -9.37 -0.69 3.84
N GLY A 161 -8.74 -0.66 5.02
CA GLY A 161 -7.96 -1.76 5.56
C GLY A 161 -8.77 -3.05 5.68
N VAL A 162 -10.00 -2.99 6.22
CA VAL A 162 -10.89 -4.17 6.33
C VAL A 162 -11.23 -4.74 4.96
N LEU A 163 -11.61 -3.89 4.01
CA LEU A 163 -11.94 -4.31 2.65
C LEU A 163 -10.75 -5.03 1.98
N ASN A 164 -9.56 -4.44 2.06
CA ASN A 164 -8.37 -5.03 1.46
C ASN A 164 -7.93 -6.32 2.18
N PHE A 165 -8.03 -6.34 3.51
CA PHE A 165 -7.79 -7.53 4.32
C PHE A 165 -8.71 -8.68 3.93
N VAL A 166 -10.03 -8.44 3.84
CA VAL A 166 -11.01 -9.47 3.43
C VAL A 166 -10.64 -10.05 2.08
N ARG A 167 -10.39 -9.20 1.08
CA ARG A 167 -10.01 -9.66 -0.27
C ARG A 167 -8.72 -10.48 -0.27
N SER A 168 -7.74 -10.07 0.54
CA SER A 168 -6.45 -10.76 0.63
C SER A 168 -6.56 -12.10 1.37
N GLN A 169 -7.32 -12.15 2.45
CA GLN A 169 -7.42 -13.31 3.35
C GLN A 169 -8.41 -14.37 2.85
N ALA A 170 -9.44 -13.97 2.09
CA ALA A 170 -10.49 -14.85 1.60
C ALA A 170 -9.97 -16.07 0.80
N VAL A 171 -8.94 -15.87 -0.03
CA VAL A 171 -8.34 -16.95 -0.85
C VAL A 171 -7.68 -18.01 0.02
N VAL A 172 -7.09 -17.61 1.15
CA VAL A 172 -6.42 -18.51 2.08
C VAL A 172 -7.44 -19.29 2.89
N LEU A 173 -8.49 -18.63 3.39
CA LEU A 173 -9.52 -19.25 4.21
C LEU A 173 -10.42 -20.21 3.42
N ALA A 174 -10.64 -19.98 2.13
CA ALA A 174 -11.48 -20.85 1.31
C ALA A 174 -10.88 -22.25 1.05
N ARG A 175 -9.60 -22.47 1.39
CA ARG A 175 -8.89 -23.73 1.17
C ARG A 175 -8.81 -24.58 2.46
N PRO A 176 -8.55 -25.90 2.34
CA PRO A 176 -8.21 -26.71 3.50
C PRO A 176 -7.03 -26.11 4.29
N PRO A 177 -7.03 -26.22 5.64
CA PRO A 177 -8.01 -26.94 6.46
C PRO A 177 -9.27 -26.14 6.83
N TYR A 178 -9.39 -24.88 6.41
CA TYR A 178 -10.46 -23.99 6.88
C TYR A 178 -11.76 -24.17 6.11
N LYS A 179 -11.73 -24.07 4.77
CA LYS A 179 -12.94 -24.08 3.92
C LYS A 179 -13.97 -23.02 4.35
N VAL A 180 -13.48 -21.84 4.74
CA VAL A 180 -14.28 -20.70 5.23
C VAL A 180 -14.39 -19.63 4.16
N ALA A 181 -15.60 -19.16 3.89
CA ALA A 181 -15.84 -17.98 3.08
C ALA A 181 -15.68 -16.72 3.92
N LEU A 182 -15.04 -15.68 3.38
CA LEU A 182 -14.89 -14.38 4.05
C LEU A 182 -15.36 -13.29 3.10
N HIS A 183 -16.37 -12.53 3.51
CA HIS A 183 -16.97 -11.46 2.71
C HIS A 183 -16.99 -10.14 3.47
N CYS A 184 -17.16 -9.05 2.71
CA CYS A 184 -17.16 -7.69 3.25
C CYS A 184 -18.49 -6.99 2.92
N VAL A 185 -19.09 -6.34 3.92
CA VAL A 185 -20.29 -5.51 3.76
C VAL A 185 -19.88 -4.05 3.86
N CYS A 186 -20.19 -3.23 2.85
CA CYS A 186 -19.75 -1.85 2.73
C CYS A 186 -20.96 -0.92 2.54
N PRO A 187 -21.72 -0.60 3.61
CA PRO A 187 -22.86 0.30 3.47
C PRO A 187 -22.42 1.77 3.38
N GLU A 188 -23.15 2.56 2.62
CA GLU A 188 -23.18 4.04 2.76
C GLU A 188 -23.90 4.41 4.09
N PHE A 189 -24.25 5.69 4.31
CA PHE A 189 -24.71 6.12 5.64
C PHE A 189 -25.98 5.39 6.11
N VAL A 190 -25.87 4.73 7.27
CA VAL A 190 -26.92 3.91 7.89
C VAL A 190 -27.43 4.63 9.14
N ASP A 191 -28.74 4.59 9.34
CA ASP A 191 -29.41 5.13 10.50
C ASP A 191 -29.05 4.34 11.77
N THR A 192 -27.97 4.76 12.42
CA THR A 192 -27.34 4.11 13.56
C THR A 192 -26.89 5.17 14.56
N ALA A 193 -26.70 4.78 15.82
CA ALA A 193 -26.19 5.71 16.84
C ALA A 193 -24.88 6.41 16.41
N LEU A 194 -24.01 5.69 15.68
CA LEU A 194 -22.77 6.25 15.13
C LEU A 194 -23.04 7.46 14.22
N VAL A 195 -24.01 7.38 13.31
CA VAL A 195 -24.34 8.47 12.37
C VAL A 195 -25.21 9.53 13.04
N ARG A 196 -26.21 9.12 13.85
CA ARG A 196 -27.09 10.05 14.59
C ARG A 196 -26.29 10.96 15.52
N ASN A 197 -25.35 10.41 16.29
CA ASN A 197 -24.52 11.22 17.18
C ASN A 197 -23.73 12.29 16.40
N VAL A 198 -23.24 12.00 15.19
CA VAL A 198 -22.58 13.00 14.35
C VAL A 198 -23.54 14.08 13.86
N ILE A 199 -24.78 13.70 13.51
CA ILE A 199 -25.83 14.64 13.08
C ILE A 199 -26.24 15.55 14.24
N ASP A 200 -26.48 14.97 15.41
CA ASP A 200 -26.96 15.66 16.61
C ASP A 200 -25.89 16.55 17.24
N GLU A 201 -24.61 16.16 17.14
CA GLU A 201 -23.47 16.96 17.62
C GLU A 201 -23.32 18.28 16.82
N SER A 202 -23.46 18.25 15.49
CA SER A 202 -23.31 19.45 14.65
C SER A 202 -23.79 19.24 13.21
N ALA A 203 -24.68 20.12 12.75
CA ALA A 203 -25.10 20.19 11.36
C ALA A 203 -23.92 20.46 10.39
N GLU A 204 -22.89 21.18 10.83
CA GLU A 204 -21.70 21.43 10.04
C GLU A 204 -20.84 20.17 9.89
N LYS A 205 -20.66 19.40 10.98
CA LYS A 205 -19.94 18.12 10.97
C LYS A 205 -20.66 17.09 10.10
N ALA A 206 -22.00 17.06 10.17
CA ALA A 206 -22.85 16.27 9.29
C ALA A 206 -22.65 16.61 7.80
N ARG A 207 -22.65 17.91 7.42
CA ARG A 207 -22.38 18.34 6.03
C ARG A 207 -20.99 17.97 5.56
N ARG A 208 -19.97 18.12 6.42
CA ARG A 208 -18.58 17.77 6.06
C ARG A 208 -18.40 16.27 5.88
N LEU A 209 -19.10 15.44 6.67
CA LEU A 209 -19.00 13.99 6.59
C LEU A 209 -19.83 13.40 5.43
N MET A 210 -21.04 13.93 5.22
CA MET A 210 -22.03 13.33 4.29
C MET A 210 -22.23 14.14 3.00
N GLY A 211 -21.58 15.30 2.87
CA GLY A 211 -21.73 16.22 1.74
C GLY A 211 -23.02 17.06 1.74
N SER A 212 -24.03 16.67 2.52
CA SER A 212 -25.33 17.35 2.67
C SER A 212 -25.96 16.99 4.03
N THR A 213 -26.90 17.79 4.52
CA THR A 213 -27.79 17.43 5.65
C THR A 213 -29.02 16.63 5.21
N ASP A 214 -29.40 16.69 3.93
CA ASP A 214 -30.59 16.04 3.37
C ASP A 214 -30.26 14.65 2.82
N VAL A 215 -29.52 13.87 3.60
CA VAL A 215 -28.98 12.58 3.19
C VAL A 215 -29.92 11.47 3.65
N LYS A 216 -30.53 10.74 2.70
CA LYS A 216 -31.40 9.60 3.01
C LYS A 216 -30.58 8.47 3.63
N LEU A 217 -30.78 8.22 4.92
CA LEU A 217 -30.10 7.13 5.63
C LEU A 217 -30.70 5.77 5.26
N LEU A 218 -29.83 4.76 5.14
CA LEU A 218 -30.23 3.36 5.01
C LEU A 218 -30.77 2.85 6.35
N SER A 219 -31.81 2.02 6.35
CA SER A 219 -32.20 1.30 7.56
C SER A 219 -31.19 0.19 7.88
N ALA A 220 -30.98 -0.06 9.17
CA ALA A 220 -30.11 -1.15 9.61
C ALA A 220 -30.65 -2.52 9.15
N GLU A 221 -31.97 -2.67 9.08
CA GLU A 221 -32.68 -3.85 8.60
C GLU A 221 -32.36 -4.14 7.14
N PHE A 222 -32.44 -3.13 6.26
CA PHE A 222 -32.11 -3.31 4.84
C PHE A 222 -30.64 -3.69 4.62
N VAL A 223 -29.73 -3.10 5.42
CA VAL A 223 -28.31 -3.44 5.38
C VAL A 223 -28.08 -4.88 5.83
N ALA A 224 -28.73 -5.32 6.91
CA ALA A 224 -28.63 -6.68 7.42
C ALA A 224 -29.17 -7.70 6.41
N GLU A 225 -30.37 -7.49 5.86
CA GLU A 225 -30.97 -8.36 4.85
C GLU A 225 -30.07 -8.48 3.61
N SER A 226 -29.55 -7.35 3.13
CA SER A 226 -28.62 -7.31 2.00
C SER A 226 -27.32 -8.05 2.32
N ALA A 227 -26.76 -7.86 3.52
CA ALA A 227 -25.54 -8.55 3.96
C ALA A 227 -25.72 -10.07 3.98
N LEU A 228 -26.88 -10.56 4.42
CA LEU A 228 -27.14 -12.00 4.50
C LEU A 228 -27.34 -12.67 3.12
N SER A 229 -27.46 -11.91 2.02
CA SER A 229 -27.36 -12.47 0.66
C SER A 229 -25.95 -13.00 0.33
N LEU A 230 -24.94 -12.58 1.09
CA LEU A 230 -23.57 -13.10 0.95
C LEU A 230 -23.43 -14.52 1.53
N LEU A 231 -24.43 -15.02 2.24
CA LEU A 231 -24.48 -16.41 2.71
C LEU A 231 -24.97 -17.37 1.62
N ASP A 232 -25.48 -16.86 0.49
CA ASP A 232 -26.06 -17.68 -0.55
C ASP A 232 -25.01 -18.62 -1.17
N PRO A 233 -25.32 -19.91 -1.34
CA PRO A 233 -24.44 -20.87 -2.00
C PRO A 233 -24.02 -20.36 -3.38
N GLY A 234 -22.70 -20.27 -3.61
CA GLY A 234 -22.14 -19.78 -4.87
C GLY A 234 -21.66 -18.33 -4.86
N THR A 235 -21.88 -17.58 -3.77
CA THR A 235 -21.22 -16.27 -3.60
C THR A 235 -19.70 -16.44 -3.54
N PRO A 236 -18.92 -15.83 -4.44
CA PRO A 236 -17.47 -15.96 -4.42
C PRO A 236 -16.86 -15.40 -3.14
N THR A 237 -16.02 -16.17 -2.45
CA THR A 237 -15.26 -15.69 -1.29
C THR A 237 -14.48 -14.41 -1.64
N GLY A 238 -14.37 -13.47 -0.71
CA GLY A 238 -13.76 -12.16 -0.93
C GLY A 238 -14.69 -11.13 -1.60
N THR A 239 -15.95 -11.49 -1.85
CA THR A 239 -16.97 -10.53 -2.33
C THR A 239 -17.12 -9.37 -1.34
N ALA A 240 -17.06 -8.14 -1.87
CA ALA A 240 -17.44 -6.93 -1.17
C ALA A 240 -18.80 -6.47 -1.70
N LEU A 241 -19.78 -6.29 -0.81
CA LEU A 241 -21.11 -5.79 -1.13
C LEU A 241 -21.20 -4.32 -0.74
N LEU A 242 -21.17 -3.43 -1.74
CA LEU A 242 -21.45 -2.01 -1.55
C LEU A 242 -22.98 -1.79 -1.57
N ILE A 243 -23.51 -1.23 -0.49
CA ILE A 243 -24.93 -0.94 -0.32
C ILE A 243 -25.12 0.57 -0.38
N ARG A 244 -25.73 1.06 -1.44
CA ARG A 244 -25.90 2.50 -1.68
C ARG A 244 -27.23 3.01 -1.13
N GLN A 245 -27.29 4.28 -0.77
CA GLN A 245 -28.46 4.95 -0.19
C GLN A 245 -29.69 4.96 -1.11
N ASN A 246 -29.47 4.85 -2.41
CA ASN A 246 -30.54 4.71 -3.40
C ASN A 246 -31.09 3.26 -3.47
N GLY A 247 -30.66 2.36 -2.59
CA GLY A 247 -31.06 0.95 -2.55
C GLY A 247 -30.29 0.04 -3.50
N THR A 248 -29.32 0.57 -4.26
CA THR A 248 -28.54 -0.24 -5.22
C THR A 248 -27.52 -1.10 -4.48
N LEU A 249 -27.49 -2.39 -4.83
CA LEU A 249 -26.48 -3.35 -4.39
C LEU A 249 -25.42 -3.51 -5.47
N MET A 250 -24.17 -3.20 -5.14
CA MET A 250 -23.03 -3.34 -6.06
C MET A 250 -22.03 -4.34 -5.50
N ARG A 251 -21.36 -5.09 -6.38
CA ARG A 251 -20.23 -5.96 -6.02
C ARG A 251 -18.97 -5.44 -6.72
N PRO A 252 -18.28 -4.42 -6.16
CA PRO A 252 -17.11 -3.85 -6.80
C PRO A 252 -16.06 -4.95 -7.00
N ARG A 253 -15.59 -5.09 -8.24
CA ARG A 253 -14.54 -6.05 -8.55
C ARG A 253 -13.28 -5.69 -7.76
N SER A 254 -12.53 -6.72 -7.35
CA SER A 254 -11.16 -6.50 -6.91
C SER A 254 -10.38 -5.90 -8.09
N PRO A 255 -9.53 -4.87 -7.89
CA PRO A 255 -8.63 -4.38 -8.93
C PRO A 255 -7.81 -5.51 -9.57
N HIS A 256 -7.58 -6.60 -8.83
CA HIS A 256 -6.83 -7.78 -9.27
C HIS A 256 -7.62 -8.75 -10.17
N GLY A 257 -8.91 -8.52 -10.41
CA GLY A 257 -9.72 -9.28 -11.37
C GLY A 257 -9.67 -8.75 -12.80
N GLY A 258 -8.92 -7.66 -13.02
CA GLY A 258 -8.55 -7.14 -14.33
C GLY A 258 -7.03 -7.07 -14.40
N SER A 259 -6.48 -7.36 -15.57
CA SER A 259 -5.07 -7.15 -15.87
C SER A 259 -4.58 -5.81 -15.32
N TRP A 260 -3.46 -5.80 -14.58
CA TRP A 260 -2.68 -4.59 -14.28
C TRP A 260 -2.21 -3.85 -15.55
N THR A 261 -2.45 -4.43 -16.73
CA THR A 261 -2.30 -3.79 -18.02
C THR A 261 -3.67 -3.59 -18.67
N ARG A 262 -4.33 -2.48 -18.36
CA ARG A 262 -5.10 -1.78 -19.39
C ARG A 262 -4.59 -0.35 -19.46
N PRO A 263 -4.12 0.09 -20.65
CA PRO A 263 -3.83 1.50 -20.88
C PRO A 263 -5.06 2.31 -20.50
N VAL A 264 -4.85 3.47 -19.91
CA VAL A 264 -5.88 4.49 -19.90
C VAL A 264 -6.04 4.88 -21.38
N ASP A 265 -7.12 4.43 -22.01
CA ASP A 265 -7.51 4.95 -23.30
C ASP A 265 -7.65 6.46 -23.12
N ALA A 266 -6.74 7.22 -23.74
CA ALA A 266 -6.91 8.63 -23.98
C ALA A 266 -8.13 8.75 -24.91
N GLY A 267 -9.31 8.82 -24.30
CA GLY A 267 -10.57 9.03 -25.00
C GLY A 267 -10.52 10.32 -25.79
N SER A 268 -10.29 10.17 -27.10
CA SER A 268 -11.07 10.78 -28.18
C SER A 268 -11.80 12.08 -27.80
N SER A 269 -11.15 13.22 -28.02
CA SER A 269 -11.89 14.37 -28.54
C SER A 269 -11.95 14.24 -30.06
N SER A 270 -13.17 14.04 -30.53
CA SER A 270 -13.58 14.02 -31.91
C SER A 270 -13.18 15.32 -32.61
N SER A 271 -12.61 15.16 -33.80
CA SER A 271 -12.50 16.19 -34.82
C SER A 271 -13.88 16.78 -35.15
N ARG A 272 -14.02 18.11 -35.02
CA ARG A 272 -14.82 19.00 -35.89
C ARG A 272 -14.69 20.45 -35.43
N GLY A 273 -14.33 21.34 -36.36
CA GLY A 273 -14.47 22.79 -36.23
C GLY A 273 -13.19 23.56 -36.53
N GLY A 274 -13.09 24.07 -37.76
CA GLY A 274 -11.94 24.85 -38.24
C GLY A 274 -11.92 26.29 -37.74
N GLY A 275 -10.81 26.97 -38.02
CA GLY A 275 -10.63 28.40 -37.76
C GLY A 275 -9.15 28.75 -37.71
N GLY A 276 -8.61 29.23 -38.83
CA GLY A 276 -7.21 29.62 -38.96
C GLY A 276 -6.81 30.81 -38.08
N GLY A 277 -5.50 30.91 -37.85
CA GLY A 277 -4.89 32.06 -37.18
C GLY A 277 -3.40 31.81 -36.96
N GLY A 278 -2.57 32.26 -37.89
CA GLY A 278 -1.12 32.26 -37.75
C GLY A 278 -0.66 33.14 -36.59
N GLY A 279 0.37 32.68 -35.88
CA GLY A 279 1.00 33.42 -34.79
C GLY A 279 2.38 32.84 -34.49
N SER A 280 3.41 33.65 -34.72
CA SER A 280 4.84 33.39 -34.64
C SER A 280 5.30 32.71 -33.34
N ARG A 281 6.07 31.62 -33.45
CA ARG A 281 6.85 31.06 -32.35
C ARG A 281 8.14 31.85 -32.16
N GLY A 282 8.26 32.49 -31.00
CA GLY A 282 9.51 33.04 -30.49
C GLY A 282 10.48 31.93 -30.12
N SER A 283 11.72 32.08 -30.57
CA SER A 283 12.88 31.26 -30.26
C SER A 283 13.33 31.45 -28.81
N GLY A 284 13.34 30.37 -28.03
CA GLY A 284 13.88 30.33 -26.67
C GLY A 284 14.73 29.08 -26.44
N GLY A 285 16.05 29.26 -26.52
CA GLY A 285 17.15 28.44 -25.98
C GLY A 285 16.93 26.94 -25.75
N GLY A 286 17.18 26.12 -26.77
CA GLY A 286 17.49 24.71 -26.58
C GLY A 286 18.92 24.54 -26.07
N VAL A 287 19.09 23.92 -24.90
CA VAL A 287 20.39 23.40 -24.45
C VAL A 287 20.78 22.27 -25.40
N SER A 288 21.83 22.48 -26.20
CA SER A 288 22.37 21.45 -27.07
C SER A 288 22.95 20.32 -26.22
N SER A 289 22.29 19.16 -26.20
CA SER A 289 22.94 17.92 -25.78
C SER A 289 24.07 17.63 -26.78
N GLY A 290 25.31 17.82 -26.36
CA GLY A 290 26.48 17.43 -27.16
C GLY A 290 26.46 15.92 -27.37
N ALA A 291 25.91 15.47 -28.50
CA ALA A 291 26.17 14.13 -28.99
C ALA A 291 27.67 14.04 -29.26
N ALA A 292 28.37 13.12 -28.60
CA ALA A 292 29.75 12.82 -28.92
C ALA A 292 29.82 12.49 -30.42
N SER A 293 30.74 13.12 -31.15
CA SER A 293 30.97 12.84 -32.57
C SER A 293 31.19 11.33 -32.76
N ALA A 294 30.63 10.77 -33.83
CA ALA A 294 30.71 9.34 -34.14
C ALA A 294 32.16 8.78 -34.07
N ASP A 295 33.15 9.63 -34.36
CA ASP A 295 34.58 9.33 -34.34
C ASP A 295 35.16 8.95 -32.96
N VAL A 296 34.50 9.30 -31.85
CA VAL A 296 34.96 8.96 -30.48
C VAL A 296 34.14 7.82 -29.85
N ALA A 297 32.92 7.58 -30.36
CA ALA A 297 32.01 6.58 -29.80
C ALA A 297 32.45 5.13 -30.09
N GLU A 298 33.04 4.91 -31.27
CA GLU A 298 33.43 3.58 -31.75
C GLU A 298 34.64 2.99 -30.98
N PRO A 299 35.75 3.73 -30.76
CA PRO A 299 36.88 3.23 -29.97
C PRO A 299 36.50 2.92 -28.51
N LEU A 300 35.61 3.72 -27.91
CA LEU A 300 35.12 3.49 -26.54
C LEU A 300 34.22 2.27 -26.44
N ARG A 301 33.42 1.97 -27.48
CA ARG A 301 32.63 0.74 -27.54
C ARG A 301 33.53 -0.49 -27.67
N ALA A 302 34.56 -0.43 -28.52
CA ALA A 302 35.53 -1.52 -28.68
C ALA A 302 36.29 -1.80 -27.36
N ALA A 303 36.74 -0.76 -26.66
CA ALA A 303 37.41 -0.90 -25.36
C ALA A 303 36.48 -1.54 -24.30
N ARG A 304 35.21 -1.12 -24.26
CA ARG A 304 34.19 -1.73 -23.38
C ARG A 304 33.91 -3.18 -23.76
N ALA A 305 33.83 -3.50 -25.04
CA ALA A 305 33.67 -4.88 -25.51
C ALA A 305 34.86 -5.75 -25.08
N ALA A 306 36.09 -5.25 -25.23
CA ALA A 306 37.30 -5.95 -24.79
C ALA A 306 37.31 -6.17 -23.27
N TRP A 307 36.94 -5.15 -22.48
CA TRP A 307 36.77 -5.30 -21.03
C TRP A 307 35.67 -6.31 -20.70
N ALA A 308 34.51 -6.23 -21.34
CA ALA A 308 33.42 -7.18 -21.10
C ALA A 308 33.83 -8.62 -21.44
N ALA A 309 34.74 -8.81 -22.39
CA ALA A 309 35.27 -10.11 -22.78
C ALA A 309 36.47 -10.59 -21.94
N SER A 310 37.10 -9.72 -21.15
CA SER A 310 38.33 -10.06 -20.40
C SER A 310 38.05 -11.09 -19.30
N ASP A 311 38.98 -12.02 -19.09
CA ASP A 311 38.96 -12.96 -17.98
C ASP A 311 37.67 -13.80 -17.88
N TRP A 312 37.04 -14.13 -19.02
CA TRP A 312 35.74 -14.81 -19.11
C TRP A 312 35.71 -16.11 -18.31
N PRO A 313 35.15 -16.13 -17.09
CA PRO A 313 35.29 -17.28 -16.21
C PRO A 313 34.23 -18.35 -16.53
N ALA A 314 34.45 -19.58 -16.09
CA ALA A 314 33.43 -20.63 -16.20
C ALA A 314 32.23 -20.39 -15.26
N SER A 315 32.43 -19.63 -14.18
CA SER A 315 31.41 -19.26 -13.21
C SER A 315 31.67 -17.87 -12.65
N PHE A 316 30.63 -17.25 -12.09
CA PHE A 316 30.69 -15.92 -11.50
C PHE A 316 29.98 -15.88 -10.15
N ARG A 317 30.28 -14.85 -9.36
CA ARG A 317 29.73 -14.66 -8.02
C ARG A 317 28.46 -13.83 -8.06
N LYS A 318 27.48 -14.22 -7.24
CA LYS A 318 26.27 -13.45 -6.97
C LYS A 318 25.87 -13.52 -5.50
N VAL A 319 25.15 -12.51 -5.04
CA VAL A 319 24.54 -12.46 -3.71
C VAL A 319 23.15 -13.07 -3.80
N GLN A 320 22.93 -14.11 -3.00
CA GLN A 320 21.68 -14.84 -2.96
C GLN A 320 21.09 -14.78 -1.54
N VAL A 321 19.80 -14.46 -1.44
CA VAL A 321 19.03 -14.51 -0.21
C VAL A 321 18.71 -15.97 0.10
N VAL A 322 19.22 -16.45 1.23
CA VAL A 322 19.07 -17.85 1.67
C VAL A 322 18.15 -17.99 2.89
N ARG A 323 17.90 -16.88 3.61
CA ARG A 323 16.88 -16.79 4.66
C ARG A 323 16.22 -15.42 4.66
N LEU A 324 14.99 -15.36 5.17
CA LEU A 324 14.30 -14.09 5.34
C LEU A 324 14.77 -13.36 6.60
N SER A 325 15.32 -12.16 6.44
CA SER A 325 15.72 -11.29 7.55
C SER A 325 15.93 -9.84 7.09
N THR A 326 15.74 -8.87 8.00
CA THR A 326 16.17 -7.48 7.81
C THR A 326 17.67 -7.30 8.11
N ALA A 327 18.30 -8.22 8.84
CA ALA A 327 19.75 -8.26 8.98
C ALA A 327 20.38 -8.81 7.70
N PHE A 328 20.75 -7.92 6.77
CA PHE A 328 21.24 -8.28 5.43
C PHE A 328 22.36 -9.34 5.48
N ARG A 329 23.32 -9.16 6.39
CA ARG A 329 24.46 -10.08 6.53
C ARG A 329 24.05 -11.51 6.87
N ASP A 330 22.99 -11.67 7.64
CA ASP A 330 22.47 -12.99 8.02
C ASP A 330 21.57 -13.55 6.91
N ALA A 331 20.92 -12.68 6.14
CA ALA A 331 19.96 -13.06 5.10
C ALA A 331 20.61 -13.67 3.86
N VAL A 332 21.85 -13.28 3.54
CA VAL A 332 22.47 -13.54 2.24
C VAL A 332 23.75 -14.37 2.29
N GLN A 333 24.05 -15.03 1.17
CA GLN A 333 25.33 -15.70 0.91
C GLN A 333 25.86 -15.28 -0.46
N ILE A 334 27.19 -15.32 -0.63
CA ILE A 334 27.81 -15.21 -1.95
C ILE A 334 27.95 -16.62 -2.50
N VAL A 335 27.34 -16.86 -3.67
CA VAL A 335 27.34 -18.17 -4.34
C VAL A 335 27.94 -18.06 -5.73
N ALA A 336 28.49 -19.16 -6.24
CA ALA A 336 28.96 -19.27 -7.62
C ALA A 336 27.81 -19.70 -8.55
N SER A 337 27.74 -19.14 -9.74
CA SER A 337 26.75 -19.47 -10.78
C SER A 337 27.46 -19.68 -12.12
N PRO A 338 27.05 -20.67 -12.95
CA PRO A 338 27.67 -20.90 -14.25
C PRO A 338 27.53 -19.69 -15.18
N LEU A 339 28.61 -19.34 -15.89
CA LEU A 339 28.56 -18.33 -16.95
C LEU A 339 28.45 -19.04 -18.31
N PRO A 340 27.64 -18.55 -19.26
CA PRO A 340 27.65 -19.08 -20.62
C PRO A 340 29.05 -19.01 -21.25
N PRO A 341 29.42 -19.93 -22.15
CA PRO A 341 30.73 -19.91 -22.82
C PRO A 341 31.02 -18.58 -23.53
N PRO A 342 32.31 -18.24 -23.71
CA PRO A 342 32.73 -17.03 -24.42
C PRO A 342 32.01 -16.84 -25.76
N GLY A 343 31.68 -15.58 -26.08
CA GLY A 343 30.91 -15.23 -27.27
C GLY A 343 29.40 -15.48 -27.15
N GLY A 344 28.92 -15.97 -26.00
CA GLY A 344 27.48 -16.15 -25.74
C GLY A 344 26.87 -17.35 -26.44
N ALA A 345 27.67 -18.38 -26.71
CA ALA A 345 27.17 -19.64 -27.26
C ALA A 345 26.09 -20.23 -26.33
N GLY A 346 24.93 -20.55 -26.88
CA GLY A 346 23.79 -21.08 -26.11
C GLY A 346 22.95 -20.02 -25.39
N LEU A 347 23.17 -18.72 -25.62
CA LEU A 347 22.26 -17.69 -25.11
C LEU A 347 20.85 -17.85 -25.70
N PRO A 348 19.78 -17.79 -24.87
CA PRO A 348 18.42 -17.81 -25.39
C PRO A 348 18.16 -16.67 -26.38
N PRO A 349 17.36 -16.88 -27.44
CA PRO A 349 16.98 -15.82 -28.36
C PRO A 349 16.34 -14.62 -27.65
N GLY A 350 16.64 -13.40 -28.10
CA GLY A 350 16.10 -12.16 -27.52
C GLY A 350 16.72 -11.74 -26.18
N THR A 351 17.84 -12.33 -25.76
CA THR A 351 18.52 -12.01 -24.49
C THR A 351 19.87 -11.32 -24.66
N LEU A 352 20.33 -10.65 -23.60
CA LEU A 352 21.66 -10.07 -23.48
C LEU A 352 22.42 -10.78 -22.37
N LEU A 353 23.72 -11.00 -22.60
CA LEU A 353 24.66 -11.28 -21.52
C LEU A 353 25.36 -9.98 -21.14
N LEU A 354 25.24 -9.60 -19.88
CA LEU A 354 25.73 -8.34 -19.35
C LEU A 354 26.82 -8.60 -18.32
N ARG A 355 27.97 -7.93 -18.43
CA ARG A 355 28.98 -7.82 -17.38
C ARG A 355 28.72 -6.55 -16.58
N ARG A 356 28.46 -6.68 -15.28
CA ARG A 356 28.10 -5.54 -14.43
C ARG A 356 29.33 -4.74 -14.04
N ALA A 357 29.24 -3.43 -14.21
CA ALA A 357 30.29 -2.49 -13.82
C ALA A 357 29.97 -1.83 -12.49
N TYR A 358 28.69 -1.46 -12.28
CA TYR A 358 28.21 -0.80 -11.08
C TYR A 358 26.84 -1.33 -10.70
N VAL A 359 26.56 -1.37 -9.39
CA VAL A 359 25.27 -1.80 -8.82
C VAL A 359 24.83 -0.79 -7.77
N GLY A 360 23.52 -0.56 -7.66
CA GLY A 360 22.97 0.38 -6.68
C GLY A 360 22.58 -0.32 -5.39
N ILE A 361 22.98 0.25 -4.25
CA ILE A 361 22.57 -0.21 -2.93
C ILE A 361 21.41 0.68 -2.47
N ASN A 362 20.31 0.05 -2.09
CA ASN A 362 19.05 0.71 -1.78
C ASN A 362 18.63 0.41 -0.34
N ALA A 363 18.01 1.39 0.33
CA ALA A 363 17.49 1.20 1.68
C ALA A 363 16.52 0.01 1.78
N SER A 364 15.75 -0.24 0.72
CA SER A 364 14.78 -1.32 0.67
C SER A 364 15.38 -2.69 0.34
N ASP A 365 16.69 -2.81 0.14
CA ASP A 365 17.35 -4.12 -0.01
C ASP A 365 17.04 -5.01 1.20
N ILE A 366 17.04 -4.46 2.43
CA ILE A 366 16.69 -5.22 3.65
C ILE A 366 15.21 -5.56 3.77
N ASN A 367 14.33 -4.76 3.15
CA ASN A 367 12.91 -5.08 3.05
C ASN A 367 12.68 -6.23 2.07
N TYR A 368 13.45 -6.25 0.99
CA TYR A 368 13.43 -7.33 0.02
C TYR A 368 14.00 -8.63 0.60
N THR A 369 15.14 -8.59 1.30
CA THR A 369 15.69 -9.78 1.97
C THR A 369 14.81 -10.30 3.11
N SER A 370 13.97 -9.46 3.72
CA SER A 370 12.98 -9.90 4.73
C SER A 370 11.68 -10.45 4.12
N GLY A 371 11.56 -10.45 2.79
CA GLY A 371 10.43 -11.01 2.08
C GLY A 371 9.22 -10.08 1.97
N ARG A 372 9.32 -8.81 2.37
CA ARG A 372 8.20 -7.84 2.36
C ARG A 372 7.70 -7.48 0.96
N TYR A 373 8.48 -7.78 -0.07
CA TYR A 373 8.13 -7.60 -1.48
C TYR A 373 7.25 -8.72 -2.04
N TYR A 374 7.08 -9.80 -1.29
CA TYR A 374 6.16 -10.88 -1.62
C TYR A 374 4.87 -10.71 -0.84
N GLY A 375 3.73 -11.08 -1.44
CA GLY A 375 2.41 -10.88 -0.81
C GLY A 375 2.18 -11.60 0.52
N SER A 376 3.10 -12.47 0.96
CA SER A 376 3.13 -13.05 2.30
C SER A 376 4.51 -13.63 2.62
N LYS A 377 4.79 -13.84 3.92
CA LYS A 377 6.00 -14.55 4.38
C LYS A 377 6.13 -15.94 3.74
N LYS A 378 5.03 -16.69 3.66
CA LYS A 378 5.00 -18.01 3.01
C LYS A 378 5.37 -17.94 1.52
N ALA A 379 4.89 -16.90 0.82
CA ALA A 379 5.23 -16.70 -0.59
C ALA A 379 6.72 -16.37 -0.77
N ALA A 380 7.30 -15.59 0.14
CA ALA A 380 8.73 -15.31 0.15
C ALA A 380 9.56 -16.57 0.46
N GLU A 381 9.18 -17.35 1.47
CA GLU A 381 9.88 -18.60 1.84
C GLU A 381 9.87 -19.61 0.69
N ALA A 382 8.74 -19.74 -0.02
CA ALA A 382 8.63 -20.61 -1.19
C ALA A 382 9.50 -20.17 -2.39
N LYS A 383 10.06 -18.96 -2.36
CA LYS A 383 10.99 -18.44 -3.38
C LYS A 383 12.45 -18.59 -2.97
N LEU A 384 12.75 -18.97 -1.73
CA LEU A 384 14.12 -19.18 -1.32
C LEU A 384 14.74 -20.40 -2.04
N PRO A 385 16.02 -20.32 -2.43
CA PRO A 385 16.85 -19.11 -2.42
C PRO A 385 16.57 -18.23 -3.65
N PHE A 386 16.62 -16.89 -3.49
CA PHE A 386 16.41 -15.91 -4.58
C PHE A 386 17.51 -14.86 -4.63
N ASP A 387 17.75 -14.25 -5.80
CA ASP A 387 18.82 -13.26 -6.00
C ASP A 387 18.46 -11.88 -5.42
N ALA A 388 19.46 -11.04 -5.14
CA ALA A 388 19.32 -9.73 -4.51
C ALA A 388 19.83 -8.55 -5.37
N GLY A 389 19.45 -7.33 -5.01
CA GLY A 389 19.86 -6.06 -5.62
C GLY A 389 18.89 -5.58 -6.71
N PHE A 390 18.57 -4.28 -6.76
CA PHE A 390 17.51 -3.74 -7.63
C PHE A 390 17.97 -3.15 -8.95
N GLU A 391 19.23 -2.74 -9.05
CA GLU A 391 19.68 -1.95 -10.18
C GLU A 391 21.15 -2.16 -10.50
N SER A 392 21.48 -2.06 -11.79
CA SER A 392 22.86 -2.13 -12.25
C SER A 392 23.07 -1.33 -13.52
N VAL A 393 24.33 -0.95 -13.76
CA VAL A 393 24.80 -0.52 -15.06
C VAL A 393 25.93 -1.43 -15.49
N SER A 394 25.81 -1.91 -16.73
CA SER A 394 26.57 -3.01 -17.28
C SER A 394 27.09 -2.69 -18.67
N VAL A 395 28.00 -3.52 -19.15
CA VAL A 395 28.41 -3.59 -20.56
C VAL A 395 27.85 -4.88 -21.18
N VAL A 396 27.33 -4.78 -22.40
CA VAL A 396 26.87 -5.92 -23.17
C VAL A 396 28.08 -6.75 -23.61
N ALA A 397 28.19 -7.96 -23.09
CA ALA A 397 29.28 -8.89 -23.39
C ALA A 397 28.94 -9.82 -24.57
N ALA A 398 27.67 -10.22 -24.70
CA ALA A 398 27.17 -10.98 -25.84
C ALA A 398 25.67 -10.74 -26.06
N VAL A 399 25.20 -11.00 -27.28
CA VAL A 399 23.83 -10.74 -27.72
C VAL A 399 23.24 -12.05 -28.28
N GLY A 400 22.11 -12.48 -27.75
CA GLY A 400 21.40 -13.68 -28.21
C GLY A 400 20.75 -13.47 -29.58
N ALA A 401 20.50 -14.56 -30.30
CA ALA A 401 19.93 -14.53 -31.65
C ALA A 401 18.60 -13.75 -31.70
N GLY A 402 18.38 -13.00 -32.78
CA GLY A 402 17.14 -12.23 -33.00
C GLY A 402 16.95 -11.01 -32.09
N THR A 403 17.98 -10.62 -31.33
CA THR A 403 17.92 -9.44 -30.46
C THR A 403 18.27 -8.18 -31.24
N ALA A 404 17.35 -7.22 -31.29
CA ALA A 404 17.57 -5.90 -31.89
C ALA A 404 17.88 -4.83 -30.83
N GLY A 405 18.50 -3.72 -31.24
CA GLY A 405 18.70 -2.52 -30.41
C GLY A 405 19.96 -2.49 -29.54
N PHE A 406 20.69 -3.59 -29.44
CA PHE A 406 21.93 -3.69 -28.66
C PHE A 406 23.05 -4.37 -29.48
N ALA A 407 24.28 -3.90 -29.27
CA ALA A 407 25.50 -4.49 -29.77
C ALA A 407 26.47 -4.77 -28.61
N VAL A 408 27.42 -5.68 -28.83
CA VAL A 408 28.52 -5.92 -27.88
C VAL A 408 29.29 -4.62 -27.63
N GLY A 409 29.63 -4.36 -26.37
CA GLY A 409 30.28 -3.13 -25.92
C GLY A 409 29.32 -1.97 -25.63
N ASP A 410 28.03 -2.08 -25.96
CA ASP A 410 27.02 -1.10 -25.52
C ASP A 410 26.90 -1.10 -23.99
N CYS A 411 26.57 0.07 -23.41
CA CYS A 411 26.22 0.15 -22.00
C CYS A 411 24.70 0.00 -21.80
N ALA A 412 24.33 -0.76 -20.78
CA ALA A 412 22.95 -1.07 -20.46
C ALA A 412 22.71 -0.88 -18.96
N ALA A 413 21.65 -0.16 -18.62
CA ALA A 413 21.10 -0.08 -17.28
C ALA A 413 19.97 -1.10 -17.10
N THR A 414 19.79 -1.61 -15.89
CA THR A 414 18.73 -2.55 -15.55
C THR A 414 18.09 -2.20 -14.22
N LEU A 415 16.76 -2.32 -14.14
CA LEU A 415 15.97 -2.26 -12.91
C LEU A 415 15.36 -3.66 -12.68
N THR A 416 16.12 -4.51 -12.00
CA THR A 416 15.88 -5.95 -11.85
C THR A 416 16.26 -6.41 -10.45
N TYR A 417 15.62 -7.44 -9.91
CA TYR A 417 15.82 -7.91 -8.53
C TYR A 417 17.02 -8.85 -8.33
N ASP A 418 17.95 -8.88 -9.28
CA ASP A 418 19.11 -9.76 -9.31
C ASP A 418 20.42 -8.97 -9.43
N GLY A 419 20.41 -7.66 -9.16
CA GLY A 419 21.50 -6.71 -9.45
C GLY A 419 22.84 -7.02 -8.78
N PHE A 420 22.86 -7.69 -7.63
CA PHE A 420 24.08 -8.04 -6.90
C PHE A 420 24.73 -9.32 -7.45
N ALA A 421 25.26 -9.22 -8.65
CA ALA A 421 26.10 -10.25 -9.27
C ALA A 421 27.12 -9.61 -10.20
N GLU A 422 28.15 -10.38 -10.57
CA GLU A 422 29.15 -9.94 -11.55
C GLU A 422 28.60 -9.96 -12.99
N TRP A 423 27.64 -10.84 -13.28
CA TRP A 423 27.05 -11.04 -14.60
C TRP A 423 25.54 -11.28 -14.54
N SER A 424 24.85 -11.08 -15.66
CA SER A 424 23.43 -11.45 -15.79
C SER A 424 23.04 -11.77 -17.23
N VAL A 425 22.11 -12.71 -17.39
CA VAL A 425 21.42 -13.00 -18.65
C VAL A 425 19.96 -12.58 -18.52
N LEU A 426 19.49 -11.67 -19.38
CA LEU A 426 18.11 -11.18 -19.33
C LEU A 426 17.54 -10.81 -20.70
N PRO A 427 16.21 -10.79 -20.86
CA PRO A 427 15.58 -10.32 -22.10
C PRO A 427 15.96 -8.87 -22.40
N ALA A 428 16.36 -8.57 -23.64
CA ALA A 428 16.84 -7.24 -24.04
C ALA A 428 15.82 -6.11 -23.74
N LYS A 429 14.52 -6.41 -23.77
CA LYS A 429 13.44 -5.48 -23.41
C LYS A 429 13.46 -5.00 -21.95
N ARG A 430 14.25 -5.63 -21.07
CA ARG A 430 14.44 -5.21 -19.67
C ARG A 430 15.69 -4.36 -19.48
N ALA A 431 16.48 -4.15 -20.53
CA ALA A 431 17.65 -3.29 -20.51
C ALA A 431 17.31 -1.91 -21.11
N ILE A 432 17.88 -0.87 -20.52
CA ILE A 432 17.81 0.50 -21.00
C ILE A 432 19.18 0.86 -21.53
N LYS A 433 19.26 1.29 -22.79
CA LYS A 433 20.54 1.72 -23.39
C LYS A 433 20.98 3.04 -22.73
N VAL A 434 22.22 3.08 -22.24
CA VAL A 434 22.79 4.26 -21.57
C VAL A 434 24.11 4.65 -22.22
N PRO A 435 24.50 5.95 -22.19
CA PRO A 435 25.68 6.41 -22.91
C PRO A 435 27.00 5.83 -22.36
N ARG A 436 27.05 5.56 -21.05
CA ARG A 436 28.25 5.08 -20.35
C ARG A 436 27.91 4.20 -19.16
N ALA A 437 28.86 3.35 -18.77
CA ALA A 437 28.80 2.60 -17.53
C ALA A 437 29.57 3.33 -16.45
N SER A 438 28.86 4.03 -15.56
CA SER A 438 29.46 4.81 -14.48
C SER A 438 28.52 4.90 -13.27
N ALA A 439 29.11 5.17 -12.10
CA ALA A 439 28.38 5.21 -10.84
C ALA A 439 27.24 6.24 -10.82
N ASP A 440 27.42 7.40 -11.46
CA ASP A 440 26.40 8.44 -11.54
C ASP A 440 25.18 8.02 -12.38
N VAL A 441 25.36 7.17 -13.40
CA VAL A 441 24.24 6.62 -14.18
C VAL A 441 23.42 5.66 -13.33
N VAL A 442 24.05 4.83 -12.50
CA VAL A 442 23.34 3.94 -11.56
C VAL A 442 22.47 4.77 -10.60
N ALA A 443 23.00 5.87 -10.07
CA ALA A 443 22.27 6.72 -9.13
C ALA A 443 20.98 7.32 -9.73
N LEU A 444 20.89 7.47 -11.05
CA LEU A 444 19.69 7.96 -11.73
C LEU A 444 18.56 6.94 -11.83
N LEU A 445 18.87 5.63 -11.77
CA LEU A 445 17.92 4.58 -12.11
C LEU A 445 16.79 4.45 -11.08
N THR A 446 17.11 4.16 -9.82
CA THR A 446 16.10 4.09 -8.75
C THR A 446 15.96 5.44 -8.05
N SER A 447 17.08 6.02 -7.61
CA SER A 447 17.06 7.22 -6.76
C SER A 447 16.62 8.47 -7.53
N GLY A 448 17.19 8.72 -8.71
CA GLY A 448 16.83 9.84 -9.58
C GLY A 448 15.40 9.72 -10.14
N LEU A 449 15.07 8.56 -10.69
CA LEU A 449 13.73 8.30 -11.25
C LEU A 449 12.62 8.44 -10.20
N THR A 450 12.83 7.93 -8.98
CA THR A 450 11.87 8.10 -7.89
C THR A 450 11.64 9.58 -7.59
N ALA A 451 12.71 10.37 -7.49
CA ALA A 451 12.60 11.80 -7.23
C ALA A 451 11.87 12.55 -8.35
N SER A 452 12.21 12.29 -9.61
CA SER A 452 11.56 12.92 -10.78
C SER A 452 10.06 12.60 -10.85
N ILE A 453 9.69 11.31 -10.85
CA ILE A 453 8.27 10.91 -10.92
C ILE A 453 7.50 11.44 -9.72
N ALA A 454 8.06 11.36 -8.51
CA ALA A 454 7.38 11.84 -7.32
C ALA A 454 7.13 13.36 -7.37
N LEU A 455 8.11 14.16 -7.80
CA LEU A 455 7.94 15.62 -7.87
C LEU A 455 7.04 16.04 -9.05
N GLU A 456 7.18 15.40 -10.21
CA GLU A 456 6.48 15.77 -11.43
C GLU A 456 5.03 15.26 -11.44
N GLU A 457 4.81 13.98 -11.16
CA GLU A 457 3.50 13.34 -11.31
C GLU A 457 2.66 13.42 -10.03
N SER A 458 3.30 13.21 -8.87
CA SER A 458 2.59 13.13 -7.58
C SER A 458 2.44 14.50 -6.91
N ALA A 459 3.52 15.27 -6.77
CA ALA A 459 3.43 16.62 -6.23
C ALA A 459 2.92 17.63 -7.27
N ARG A 460 3.19 17.40 -8.55
CA ARG A 460 2.95 18.37 -9.63
C ARG A 460 3.57 19.72 -9.30
N LEU A 461 4.86 19.67 -8.99
CA LEU A 461 5.64 20.79 -8.45
C LEU A 461 5.50 22.04 -9.34
N GLN A 462 5.29 23.20 -8.70
CA GLN A 462 5.17 24.49 -9.39
C GLN A 462 6.30 25.43 -9.02
N LYS A 463 6.67 26.31 -9.96
CA LYS A 463 7.67 27.36 -9.73
C LYS A 463 7.24 28.27 -8.56
N GLY A 464 8.20 28.61 -7.69
CA GLY A 464 7.99 29.50 -6.55
C GLY A 464 7.47 28.80 -5.29
N GLU A 465 7.17 27.51 -5.36
CA GLU A 465 6.80 26.71 -4.18
C GLU A 465 7.98 26.51 -3.23
N THR A 466 7.67 26.32 -1.95
CA THR A 466 8.59 25.94 -0.89
C THR A 466 8.56 24.42 -0.70
N VAL A 467 9.70 23.77 -0.88
CA VAL A 467 9.84 22.31 -0.84
C VAL A 467 10.71 21.91 0.34
N LEU A 468 10.18 21.12 1.26
CA LEU A 468 10.96 20.44 2.29
C LEU A 468 11.41 19.06 1.79
N VAL A 469 12.72 18.83 1.76
CA VAL A 469 13.31 17.52 1.44
C VAL A 469 13.96 16.94 2.68
N THR A 470 13.44 15.80 3.15
CA THR A 470 14.04 15.04 4.25
C THR A 470 15.08 14.04 3.74
N ALA A 471 16.05 13.68 4.59
CA ALA A 471 17.19 12.84 4.17
C ALA A 471 17.84 13.36 2.88
N ALA A 472 17.92 14.68 2.73
CA ALA A 472 18.22 15.35 1.46
C ALA A 472 19.65 15.06 0.96
N ALA A 473 20.56 14.68 1.86
CA ALA A 473 21.93 14.30 1.49
C ALA A 473 22.06 12.81 1.12
N GLY A 474 20.95 12.07 1.07
CA GLY A 474 20.89 10.67 0.68
C GLY A 474 20.74 10.47 -0.83
N GLY A 475 20.69 9.20 -1.25
CA GLY A 475 20.68 8.80 -2.67
C GLY A 475 19.57 9.46 -3.49
N THR A 476 18.32 9.38 -3.04
CA THR A 476 17.17 10.00 -3.74
C THR A 476 16.94 11.46 -3.34
N GLY A 477 17.18 11.81 -2.07
CA GLY A 477 16.97 13.18 -1.56
C GLY A 477 17.80 14.23 -2.28
N GLN A 478 19.03 13.90 -2.68
CA GLN A 478 19.90 14.84 -3.40
C GLN A 478 19.35 15.19 -4.80
N PHE A 479 18.63 14.26 -5.43
CA PHE A 479 17.95 14.52 -6.71
C PHE A 479 16.70 15.34 -6.49
N ALA A 480 15.89 15.00 -5.47
CA ALA A 480 14.68 15.77 -5.15
C ALA A 480 15.00 17.25 -4.88
N LEU A 481 16.07 17.53 -4.13
CA LEU A 481 16.58 18.89 -3.93
C LEU A 481 16.92 19.57 -5.26
N GLN A 482 17.78 18.96 -6.08
CA GLN A 482 18.25 19.57 -7.32
C GLN A 482 17.13 19.79 -8.33
N LEU A 483 16.22 18.83 -8.47
CA LEU A 483 15.05 18.93 -9.35
C LEU A 483 14.10 20.03 -8.89
N ALA A 484 13.86 20.15 -7.58
CA ALA A 484 13.06 21.26 -7.05
C ALA A 484 13.72 22.62 -7.29
N LYS A 485 15.06 22.72 -7.14
CA LYS A 485 15.80 23.95 -7.50
C LYS A 485 15.69 24.28 -8.99
N LEU A 486 15.83 23.28 -9.86
CA LEU A 486 15.67 23.46 -11.32
C LEU A 486 14.24 23.89 -11.70
N ALA A 487 13.23 23.45 -10.97
CA ALA A 487 11.84 23.89 -11.11
C ALA A 487 11.60 25.33 -10.59
N GLY A 488 12.63 25.99 -10.03
CA GLY A 488 12.53 27.35 -9.50
C GLY A 488 11.85 27.43 -8.14
N CYS A 489 11.98 26.39 -7.32
CA CYS A 489 11.46 26.36 -5.95
C CYS A 489 12.48 26.88 -4.92
N HIS A 490 11.95 27.24 -3.75
CA HIS A 490 12.73 27.43 -2.52
C HIS A 490 12.82 26.09 -1.80
N VAL A 491 14.01 25.60 -1.48
CA VAL A 491 14.23 24.26 -0.94
C VAL A 491 14.81 24.32 0.48
N VAL A 492 14.04 23.76 1.41
CA VAL A 492 14.46 23.44 2.77
C VAL A 492 14.94 22.00 2.79
N ALA A 493 16.18 21.74 3.21
CA ALA A 493 16.80 20.43 3.13
C ALA A 493 17.30 19.97 4.50
N THR A 494 16.96 18.75 4.91
CA THR A 494 17.42 18.20 6.20
C THR A 494 18.51 17.15 6.02
N ALA A 495 19.53 17.19 6.87
CA ALA A 495 20.56 16.16 6.99
C ALA A 495 21.14 16.13 8.40
N GLY A 496 21.90 15.08 8.74
CA GLY A 496 22.55 14.94 10.04
C GLY A 496 24.05 15.11 9.95
N GLY A 497 24.56 16.24 10.45
CA GLY A 497 25.98 16.57 10.57
C GLY A 497 26.48 17.62 9.56
N PRO A 498 27.60 18.29 9.89
CA PRO A 498 28.10 19.47 9.16
C PRO A 498 28.53 19.16 7.73
N ASP A 499 29.13 18.00 7.45
CA ASP A 499 29.61 17.65 6.10
C ASP A 499 28.46 17.51 5.11
N LYS A 500 27.38 16.84 5.54
CA LYS A 500 26.15 16.70 4.74
C LYS A 500 25.47 18.05 4.58
N ALA A 501 25.46 18.87 5.62
CA ALA A 501 24.91 20.21 5.52
C ALA A 501 25.69 21.07 4.49
N ALA A 502 27.02 20.98 4.46
CA ALA A 502 27.86 21.66 3.47
C ALA A 502 27.59 21.14 2.04
N MET A 503 27.39 19.83 1.86
CA MET A 503 26.98 19.26 0.58
C MET A 503 25.65 19.84 0.10
N LEU A 504 24.62 19.91 0.96
CA LEU A 504 23.30 20.44 0.58
C LEU A 504 23.36 21.90 0.14
N ARG A 505 24.18 22.73 0.82
CA ARG A 505 24.40 24.12 0.40
C ARG A 505 25.01 24.20 -1.00
N ARG A 506 26.00 23.34 -1.31
CA ARG A 506 26.59 23.28 -2.67
C ARG A 506 25.60 22.83 -3.73
N LEU A 507 24.64 21.98 -3.38
CA LEU A 507 23.56 21.54 -4.27
C LEU A 507 22.47 22.60 -4.45
N GLY A 508 22.54 23.72 -3.74
CA GLY A 508 21.62 24.86 -3.90
C GLY A 508 20.44 24.87 -2.93
N ALA A 509 20.48 24.11 -1.82
CA ALA A 509 19.48 24.28 -0.77
C ALA A 509 19.50 25.70 -0.20
N ASP A 510 18.34 26.35 -0.18
CA ASP A 510 18.18 27.71 0.34
C ASP A 510 18.23 27.73 1.88
N ARG A 511 17.71 26.67 2.51
CA ARG A 511 17.81 26.45 3.95
C ARG A 511 18.20 25.02 4.26
N VAL A 512 19.34 24.84 4.89
CA VAL A 512 19.80 23.54 5.36
C VAL A 512 19.58 23.42 6.85
N VAL A 513 18.81 22.43 7.29
CA VAL A 513 18.59 22.09 8.71
C VAL A 513 19.45 20.89 9.08
N ASP A 514 20.48 21.11 9.90
CA ASP A 514 21.21 20.01 10.52
C ASP A 514 20.41 19.50 11.73
N TYR A 515 19.65 18.43 11.55
CA TYR A 515 18.75 17.94 12.60
C TYR A 515 19.48 17.40 13.85
N LYS A 516 20.81 17.32 13.83
CA LYS A 516 21.61 17.00 15.03
C LYS A 516 21.88 18.22 15.91
N SER A 517 21.77 19.43 15.36
CA SER A 517 22.02 20.69 16.07
C SER A 517 20.80 21.62 16.11
N GLU A 518 19.83 21.41 15.24
CA GLU A 518 18.59 22.20 15.15
C GLU A 518 17.35 21.30 15.18
N ASP A 519 16.27 21.80 15.80
CA ASP A 519 14.96 21.15 15.74
C ASP A 519 14.17 21.61 14.51
N LEU A 520 13.82 20.68 13.62
CA LEU A 520 13.11 20.99 12.37
C LEU A 520 11.78 21.69 12.63
N LYS A 521 10.99 21.22 13.61
CA LYS A 521 9.67 21.80 13.89
C LYS A 521 9.77 23.26 14.29
N THR A 522 10.76 23.59 15.13
CA THR A 522 11.06 24.96 15.54
C THR A 522 11.53 25.83 14.38
N VAL A 523 12.39 25.29 13.51
CA VAL A 523 12.84 26.00 12.30
C VAL A 523 11.67 26.30 11.37
N LEU A 524 10.83 25.30 11.05
CA LEU A 524 9.68 25.48 10.17
C LEU A 524 8.71 26.53 10.74
N ARG A 525 8.39 26.46 12.04
CA ARG A 525 7.50 27.44 12.69
C ARG A 525 8.06 28.87 12.64
N ARG A 526 9.36 29.04 12.85
CA ARG A 526 10.00 30.36 12.94
C ARG A 526 10.25 30.99 11.57
N GLU A 527 10.76 30.21 10.63
CA GLU A 527 11.28 30.72 9.35
C GLU A 527 10.28 30.54 8.20
N TYR A 528 9.31 29.62 8.35
CA TYR A 528 8.29 29.31 7.34
C TYR A 528 6.89 29.38 7.98
N PRO A 529 6.45 30.55 8.50
CA PRO A 529 5.17 30.68 9.19
C PRO A 529 3.94 30.43 8.29
N ARG A 530 4.11 30.47 6.97
CA ARG A 530 3.08 30.08 5.98
C ARG A 530 3.09 28.59 5.65
N GLY A 531 4.02 27.83 6.22
CA GLY A 531 4.29 26.43 5.91
C GLY A 531 5.09 26.22 4.62
N VAL A 532 5.31 24.95 4.28
CA VAL A 532 5.94 24.49 3.03
C VAL A 532 4.89 23.85 2.11
N ASP A 533 4.96 24.13 0.81
CA ASP A 533 3.95 23.69 -0.17
C ASP A 533 4.09 22.21 -0.54
N VAL A 534 5.31 21.68 -0.50
CA VAL A 534 5.61 20.27 -0.82
C VAL A 534 6.59 19.69 0.19
N VAL A 535 6.33 18.47 0.65
CA VAL A 535 7.26 17.69 1.47
C VAL A 535 7.63 16.42 0.72
N TYR A 536 8.92 16.21 0.51
CA TYR A 536 9.53 14.95 0.09
C TYR A 536 10.00 14.19 1.35
N GLU A 537 9.15 13.31 1.88
CA GLU A 537 9.33 12.64 3.17
C GLU A 537 9.87 11.22 2.98
N GLY A 538 11.07 10.94 3.46
CA GLY A 538 11.75 9.65 3.31
C GLY A 538 12.21 9.02 4.62
N VAL A 539 11.91 9.63 5.77
CA VAL A 539 12.43 9.22 7.07
C VAL A 539 11.36 8.54 7.91
N GLY A 540 10.18 9.13 8.06
CA GLY A 540 9.13 8.68 8.98
C GLY A 540 9.30 9.18 10.42
N GLY A 541 8.45 8.69 11.33
CA GLY A 541 8.52 9.00 12.76
C GLY A 541 8.36 10.49 13.08
N SER A 542 9.14 11.00 14.03
CA SER A 542 9.08 12.41 14.45
C SER A 542 9.43 13.40 13.35
N MET A 543 10.21 12.99 12.33
CA MET A 543 10.51 13.81 11.16
C MET A 543 9.25 14.02 10.31
N PHE A 544 8.46 12.95 10.13
CA PHE A 544 7.17 13.02 9.44
C PHE A 544 6.20 13.92 10.20
N ASP A 545 6.09 13.78 11.53
CA ASP A 545 5.20 14.63 12.34
C ASP A 545 5.57 16.11 12.25
N ALA A 546 6.88 16.42 12.28
CA ALA A 546 7.38 17.79 12.13
C ALA A 546 7.11 18.34 10.72
N ALA A 547 7.30 17.53 9.68
CA ALA A 547 7.05 17.93 8.30
C ALA A 547 5.56 18.14 8.03
N LEU A 548 4.70 17.26 8.53
CA LEU A 548 3.24 17.38 8.45
C LEU A 548 2.74 18.64 9.14
N SER A 549 3.25 18.93 10.34
CA SER A 549 2.92 20.15 11.10
C SER A 549 3.39 21.44 10.40
N GLY A 550 4.37 21.33 9.50
CA GLY A 550 4.96 22.45 8.79
C GLY A 550 4.41 22.66 7.38
N LEU A 551 3.39 21.91 6.95
CA LEU A 551 2.76 22.09 5.64
C LEU A 551 2.00 23.42 5.56
N ALA A 552 2.05 24.04 4.38
CA ALA A 552 1.19 25.16 4.03
C ALA A 552 -0.25 24.69 3.79
N ASP A 553 -1.18 25.64 3.76
CA ASP A 553 -2.54 25.38 3.29
C ASP A 553 -2.51 24.79 1.88
N ARG A 554 -3.18 23.64 1.70
CA ARG A 554 -3.16 22.84 0.46
C ARG A 554 -1.80 22.23 0.10
N GLY A 555 -0.85 22.23 1.04
CA GLY A 555 0.43 21.59 0.88
C GLY A 555 0.30 20.08 0.65
N ARG A 556 1.29 19.49 -0.03
CA ARG A 556 1.31 18.07 -0.40
C ARG A 556 2.50 17.37 0.24
N LEU A 557 2.25 16.35 1.04
CA LEU A 557 3.30 15.50 1.61
C LEU A 557 3.36 14.18 0.84
N LEU A 558 4.52 13.95 0.23
CA LEU A 558 4.84 12.70 -0.46
C LEU A 558 5.56 11.76 0.50
N VAL A 559 4.94 10.61 0.79
CA VAL A 559 5.58 9.52 1.53
C VAL A 559 6.40 8.68 0.56
N ILE A 560 7.71 8.92 0.55
CA ILE A 560 8.68 8.22 -0.30
C ILE A 560 9.18 6.96 0.39
N GLY A 561 9.34 7.01 1.71
CA GLY A 561 9.76 5.87 2.53
C GLY A 561 9.72 6.20 4.02
N MET A 562 9.80 5.17 4.86
CA MET A 562 9.81 5.28 6.31
C MET A 562 11.02 4.50 6.85
N MET A 563 12.21 5.09 6.78
CA MET A 563 13.47 4.44 7.20
C MET A 563 13.58 4.24 8.71
N SER A 564 12.84 5.00 9.52
CA SER A 564 12.89 4.90 10.98
C SER A 564 11.92 3.86 11.58
N ALA A 565 11.19 3.12 10.75
CA ALA A 565 10.10 2.22 11.15
C ALA A 565 10.47 0.72 11.12
#